data_AF-A0A7V2TTB0-F1
#
_entry.id   AF-A0A7V2TTB0-F1
#
_cell.length_a   1.000
_cell.length_b   1.000
_cell.length_c   1.000
_cell.angle_alpha   90.00
_cell.angle_beta   90.00
_cell.angle_gamma   90.00
#
_symmetry.space_group_name_H-M   'P 1'
#
loop_
_entity.id
_entity.type
_entity.pdbx_description
1 polymer ?
#
loop_
_entity_poly.entity_id
_entity_poly.type
_entity_poly.pdbx_seq_one_letter_code
_entity_poly.pdbx_strand_id
1 'polypeptide(L)'
;MVVVDEASMVDLALLSKLAQAIPAGSRLILLGDKDQLASVEAGAVLGDICDTGREHGFSGNFAGLYQELTGEKIGNGVHGSKETGMRDSIVQLRKSYRFGPASGIGEVSRAVNEGDSSRAISLLKSGSHGDIEWRELPGPEALPSLLKERIVEGFGPCLKESDPSGVLELFNRVRILCAVREGPYGVISLNLVVEGILREEGFLRREGRWYRGRPVLITRNDYNLRLFNGDVGMT
;
A
#
# COMPACT_ATOMS: atom_id res chain seq x y z
N MET A 1 -18.26 -3.25 -20.25
CA MET A 1 -17.00 -2.64 -19.75
C MET A 1 -16.69 -3.28 -18.43
N VAL A 2 -15.44 -3.67 -18.21
CA VAL A 2 -14.94 -4.25 -16.96
C VAL A 2 -13.82 -3.34 -16.46
N VAL A 3 -13.87 -2.99 -15.17
CA VAL A 3 -12.83 -2.23 -14.49
C VAL A 3 -12.30 -3.10 -13.37
N VAL A 4 -10.99 -3.32 -13.35
CA VAL A 4 -10.29 -4.04 -12.28
C VAL A 4 -9.45 -3.04 -11.54
N ASP A 5 -9.76 -2.85 -10.26
CA ASP A 5 -8.94 -2.07 -9.34
C ASP A 5 -7.91 -2.97 -8.66
N GLU A 6 -6.80 -2.40 -8.18
CA GLU A 6 -5.68 -3.13 -7.56
C GLU A 6 -5.11 -4.26 -8.45
N ALA A 7 -5.01 -4.01 -9.75
CA ALA A 7 -4.54 -4.98 -10.74
C ALA A 7 -3.07 -5.41 -10.56
N SER A 8 -2.29 -4.68 -9.76
CA SER A 8 -0.93 -5.03 -9.32
C SER A 8 -0.88 -6.35 -8.53
N MET A 9 -1.96 -6.69 -7.83
CA MET A 9 -2.09 -7.94 -7.07
C MET A 9 -2.61 -9.13 -7.90
N VAL A 10 -3.02 -8.89 -9.15
CA VAL A 10 -3.60 -9.93 -10.02
C VAL A 10 -2.49 -10.72 -10.71
N ASP A 11 -2.51 -12.04 -10.53
CA ASP A 11 -1.59 -12.95 -11.20
C ASP A 11 -1.94 -13.20 -12.68
N LEU A 12 -1.01 -13.81 -13.41
CA LEU A 12 -1.15 -14.12 -14.83
C LEU A 12 -2.32 -15.08 -15.13
N ALA A 13 -2.55 -16.08 -14.29
CA ALA A 13 -3.58 -17.06 -14.53
C ALA A 13 -4.98 -16.45 -14.38
N LEU A 14 -5.18 -15.61 -13.37
CA LEU A 14 -6.44 -14.90 -13.12
C LEU A 14 -6.71 -13.87 -14.21
N LEU A 15 -5.71 -13.08 -14.61
CA LEU A 15 -5.87 -12.11 -15.70
C LEU A 15 -6.17 -12.80 -17.04
N SER A 16 -5.52 -13.93 -17.32
CA SER A 16 -5.78 -14.73 -18.53
C SER A 16 -7.22 -15.25 -18.56
N LYS A 17 -7.72 -15.79 -17.44
CA LYS A 17 -9.12 -16.22 -17.32
C LYS A 17 -10.09 -15.06 -17.47
N LEU A 18 -9.78 -13.90 -16.88
CA LEU A 18 -10.58 -12.70 -17.02
C LEU A 18 -10.66 -12.26 -18.49
N ALA A 19 -9.53 -12.20 -19.18
CA ALA A 19 -9.46 -11.82 -20.59
C ALA A 19 -10.29 -12.77 -21.48
N GLN A 20 -10.26 -14.07 -21.21
CA GLN A 20 -11.07 -15.07 -21.93
C GLN A 20 -12.57 -14.98 -21.63
N ALA A 21 -12.94 -14.56 -20.42
CA ALA A 21 -14.34 -14.43 -20.01
C ALA A 21 -15.01 -13.13 -20.52
N ILE A 22 -14.22 -12.14 -20.93
CA ILE A 22 -14.73 -10.85 -21.41
C ILE A 22 -15.19 -10.98 -22.88
N PRO A 23 -16.45 -10.64 -23.21
CA PRO A 23 -16.94 -10.69 -24.58
C PRO A 23 -16.16 -9.78 -25.53
N ALA A 24 -15.96 -10.23 -26.77
CA ALA A 24 -15.36 -9.42 -27.83
C ALA A 24 -16.10 -8.09 -28.00
N GLY A 25 -15.34 -6.99 -28.13
CA GLY A 25 -15.88 -5.62 -28.21
C GLY A 25 -16.13 -4.95 -26.85
N SER A 26 -15.94 -5.66 -25.73
CA SER A 26 -15.94 -5.04 -24.40
C SER A 26 -14.64 -4.28 -24.12
N ARG A 27 -14.72 -3.24 -23.29
CA ARG A 27 -13.55 -2.50 -22.78
C ARG A 27 -13.11 -3.08 -21.44
N LEU A 28 -11.82 -3.34 -21.27
CA LEU A 28 -11.18 -3.71 -20.01
C LEU A 28 -10.27 -2.55 -19.58
N ILE A 29 -10.43 -2.09 -18.34
CA ILE A 29 -9.59 -1.07 -17.72
C ILE A 29 -8.92 -1.71 -16.49
N LEU A 30 -7.60 -1.69 -16.45
CA LEU A 30 -6.81 -2.15 -15.31
C LEU A 30 -6.26 -0.92 -14.59
N LEU A 31 -6.51 -0.83 -13.30
CA LEU A 31 -6.01 0.22 -12.41
C LEU A 31 -5.11 -0.43 -11.37
N GLY A 32 -3.94 0.15 -11.13
CA GLY A 32 -3.01 -0.33 -10.13
C GLY A 32 -1.71 0.46 -10.13
N ASP A 33 -0.85 0.18 -9.15
CA ASP A 33 0.46 0.79 -9.05
C ASP A 33 1.54 -0.18 -9.56
N LYS A 34 2.35 0.25 -10.52
CA LYS A 34 3.42 -0.55 -11.11
C LYS A 34 4.57 -0.82 -10.13
N ASP A 35 4.73 0.04 -9.12
CA ASP A 35 5.82 0.01 -8.15
C ASP A 35 5.41 -0.70 -6.84
N GLN A 36 4.16 -1.18 -6.74
CA GLN A 36 3.70 -1.96 -5.61
C GLN A 36 4.33 -3.37 -5.61
N LEU A 37 4.38 -3.99 -4.44
CA LEU A 37 4.80 -5.38 -4.32
C LEU A 37 3.96 -6.25 -5.27
N ALA A 38 4.65 -7.06 -6.08
CA ALA A 38 4.03 -7.97 -7.02
C ALA A 38 3.14 -8.99 -6.29
N SER A 39 2.21 -9.60 -7.05
CA SER A 39 1.43 -10.73 -6.56
C SER A 39 2.31 -11.81 -5.92
N VAL A 40 1.77 -12.46 -4.89
CA VAL A 40 2.42 -13.60 -4.21
C VAL A 40 2.53 -14.81 -5.15
N GLU A 41 1.65 -14.89 -6.14
CA GLU A 41 1.68 -15.91 -7.19
C GLU A 41 2.53 -15.49 -8.39
N ALA A 42 2.85 -16.45 -9.27
CA ALA A 42 3.80 -16.22 -10.36
C ALA A 42 3.28 -15.20 -11.41
N GLY A 43 4.12 -14.20 -11.69
CA GLY A 43 3.93 -13.24 -12.79
C GLY A 43 3.45 -11.87 -12.31
N ALA A 44 4.27 -10.84 -12.52
CA ALA A 44 3.95 -9.45 -12.21
C ALA A 44 3.34 -8.76 -13.44
N VAL A 45 2.12 -9.15 -13.82
CA VAL A 45 1.57 -8.81 -15.14
C VAL A 45 1.44 -7.31 -15.37
N LEU A 46 0.92 -6.57 -14.38
CA LEU A 46 0.78 -5.12 -14.51
C LEU A 46 2.15 -4.44 -14.60
N GLY A 47 3.12 -4.89 -13.81
CA GLY A 47 4.50 -4.43 -13.87
C GLY A 47 5.09 -4.65 -15.26
N ASP A 48 4.98 -5.87 -15.81
CA ASP A 48 5.51 -6.23 -17.13
C ASP A 48 4.81 -5.47 -18.29
N ILE A 49 3.50 -5.18 -18.15
CA ILE A 49 2.76 -4.36 -19.14
C ILE A 49 3.24 -2.90 -19.09
N CYS A 50 3.44 -2.36 -17.89
CA CYS A 50 3.83 -0.96 -17.69
C CYS A 50 5.33 -0.71 -17.92
N ASP A 51 6.19 -1.68 -17.62
CA ASP A 51 7.64 -1.58 -17.70
C ASP A 51 8.16 -2.07 -19.05
N THR A 52 8.34 -1.10 -19.95
CA THR A 52 8.97 -1.36 -21.26
C THR A 52 10.49 -1.16 -21.25
N GLY A 53 11.10 -0.97 -20.07
CA GLY A 53 12.53 -0.68 -19.91
C GLY A 53 12.98 0.70 -20.42
N ARG A 54 12.03 1.60 -20.72
CA ARG A 54 12.24 2.97 -21.21
C ARG A 54 11.17 3.91 -20.64
N GLU A 55 11.41 5.22 -20.67
CA GLU A 55 10.33 6.18 -20.40
C GLU A 55 9.15 5.90 -21.33
N HIS A 56 7.96 5.72 -20.74
CA HIS A 56 6.75 5.44 -21.50
C HIS A 56 6.41 6.60 -22.43
N GLY A 57 6.10 6.29 -23.68
CA GLY A 57 5.75 7.26 -24.69
C GLY A 57 4.60 6.82 -25.59
N PHE A 58 3.83 7.79 -26.06
CA PHE A 58 2.68 7.64 -26.94
C PHE A 58 3.05 7.75 -28.42
N SER A 59 2.20 7.23 -29.30
CA SER A 59 2.29 7.43 -30.74
C SER A 59 1.95 8.87 -31.13
N GLY A 60 2.44 9.30 -32.29
CA GLY A 60 2.10 10.62 -32.84
C GLY A 60 0.59 10.77 -33.12
N ASN A 61 -0.09 9.68 -33.49
CA ASN A 61 -1.54 9.68 -33.72
C ASN A 61 -2.31 9.90 -32.41
N PHE A 62 -1.92 9.19 -31.35
CA PHE A 62 -2.53 9.38 -30.03
C PHE A 62 -2.29 10.79 -29.49
N ALA A 63 -1.08 11.33 -29.65
CA ALA A 63 -0.77 12.69 -29.25
C ALA A 63 -1.62 13.74 -29.99
N GLY A 64 -1.84 13.55 -31.29
CA GLY A 64 -2.72 14.40 -32.08
C GLY A 64 -4.18 14.34 -31.62
N LEU A 65 -4.70 13.11 -31.41
CA LEU A 65 -6.05 12.90 -30.90
C LEU A 65 -6.24 13.49 -29.50
N TYR A 66 -5.26 13.33 -28.61
CA TYR A 66 -5.26 13.92 -27.28
C TYR A 66 -5.34 15.45 -27.35
N GLN A 67 -4.53 16.07 -28.21
CA GLN A 67 -4.55 17.52 -28.38
C GLN A 67 -5.88 18.02 -28.94
N GLU A 68 -6.49 17.30 -29.88
CA GLU A 68 -7.81 17.63 -30.42
C GLU A 68 -8.91 17.55 -29.36
N LEU A 69 -8.88 16.52 -28.52
CA LEU A 69 -9.91 16.28 -27.49
C LEU A 69 -9.75 17.15 -26.24
N THR A 70 -8.52 17.44 -25.83
CA THR A 70 -8.23 18.12 -24.56
C THR A 70 -7.79 19.57 -24.74
N GLY A 71 -7.32 19.96 -25.93
CA GLY A 71 -6.65 21.25 -26.17
C GLY A 71 -5.20 21.30 -25.65
N GLU A 72 -4.71 20.26 -24.98
CA GLU A 72 -3.37 20.21 -24.38
C GLU A 72 -2.41 19.36 -25.20
N LYS A 73 -1.12 19.70 -25.16
CA LYS A 73 -0.07 18.88 -25.79
C LYS A 73 0.51 17.91 -24.78
N ILE A 74 0.71 16.66 -25.18
CA ILE A 74 1.48 15.71 -24.39
C ILE A 74 2.95 16.18 -24.40
N GLY A 75 3.49 16.48 -23.21
CA GLY A 75 4.82 17.09 -23.06
C GLY A 75 5.96 16.16 -23.50
N ASN A 76 6.29 15.17 -22.68
CA ASN A 76 7.34 14.18 -22.94
C ASN A 76 6.74 12.86 -23.42
N GLY A 77 7.37 12.22 -24.41
CA GLY A 77 7.06 10.83 -24.77
C GLY A 77 6.41 10.62 -26.14
N VAL A 78 6.41 11.56 -27.08
CA VAL A 78 6.01 11.21 -28.45
C VAL A 78 7.15 10.46 -29.12
N HIS A 79 7.05 9.14 -29.21
CA HIS A 79 7.97 8.37 -30.03
C HIS A 79 7.57 8.51 -31.50
N GLY A 80 8.53 8.88 -32.36
CA GLY A 80 8.31 9.18 -33.78
C GLY A 80 7.73 8.05 -34.66
N SER A 81 7.40 6.89 -34.08
CA SER A 81 6.62 5.86 -34.77
C SER A 81 5.14 6.28 -34.85
N LYS A 82 4.60 6.35 -36.07
CA LYS A 82 3.17 6.61 -36.32
C LYS A 82 2.25 5.43 -35.98
N GLU A 83 2.81 4.27 -35.64
CA GLU A 83 2.05 3.06 -35.39
C GLU A 83 1.41 3.06 -34.00
N THR A 84 0.10 2.82 -33.98
CA THR A 84 -0.69 2.60 -32.76
C THR A 84 -0.38 1.22 -32.21
N GLY A 85 -0.21 1.11 -30.89
CA GLY A 85 0.03 -0.18 -30.24
C GLY A 85 -0.37 -0.14 -28.77
N MET A 86 -0.01 -1.19 -28.02
CA MET A 86 -0.31 -1.32 -26.59
C MET A 86 0.15 -0.09 -25.76
N ARG A 87 1.19 0.62 -26.22
CA ARG A 87 1.66 1.86 -25.60
C ARG A 87 0.58 2.94 -25.48
N ASP A 88 -0.30 3.08 -26.48
CA ASP A 88 -1.36 4.09 -26.47
C ASP A 88 -2.50 3.71 -25.51
N SER A 89 -2.46 2.49 -24.97
CA SER A 89 -3.41 1.97 -23.98
C SER A 89 -2.87 1.98 -22.55
N ILE A 90 -1.66 2.50 -22.33
CA ILE A 90 -1.04 2.59 -21.01
C ILE A 90 -0.96 4.08 -20.64
N VAL A 91 -1.50 4.44 -19.49
CA VAL A 91 -1.45 5.83 -18.99
C VAL A 91 -0.89 5.82 -17.58
N GLN A 92 0.22 6.52 -17.37
CA GLN A 92 0.85 6.67 -16.06
C GLN A 92 0.51 8.03 -15.45
N LEU A 93 -0.17 8.03 -14.29
CA LEU A 93 -0.45 9.24 -13.52
C LEU A 93 0.75 9.56 -12.62
N ARG A 94 1.45 10.66 -12.91
CA ARG A 94 2.68 11.06 -12.19
C ARG A 94 2.43 11.97 -10.97
N LYS A 95 1.25 12.57 -10.88
CA LYS A 95 0.93 13.55 -9.83
C LYS A 95 0.13 12.89 -8.71
N SER A 96 0.72 12.84 -7.51
CA SER A 96 -0.02 12.54 -6.30
C SER A 96 -0.70 13.79 -5.78
N TYR A 97 -1.99 13.69 -5.50
CA TYR A 97 -2.76 14.72 -4.80
C TYR A 97 -2.88 14.44 -3.29
N ARG A 98 -2.52 13.22 -2.86
CA ARG A 98 -2.58 12.78 -1.47
C ARG A 98 -1.43 13.38 -0.65
N PHE A 99 -0.26 13.49 -1.27
CA PHE A 99 0.93 14.05 -0.65
C PHE A 99 1.17 15.44 -1.23
N GLY A 100 1.27 16.43 -0.34
CA GLY A 100 1.72 17.76 -0.74
C GLY A 100 3.16 17.73 -1.25
N PRO A 101 3.59 18.75 -2.01
CA PRO A 101 4.95 18.81 -2.57
C PRO A 101 6.07 18.80 -1.54
N ALA A 102 5.76 19.07 -0.26
CA ALA A 102 6.71 19.08 0.86
C ALA A 102 6.61 17.84 1.79
N SER A 103 5.82 16.83 1.41
CA SER A 103 5.66 15.61 2.23
C SER A 103 6.90 14.74 2.13
N GLY A 104 7.50 14.42 3.28
CA GLY A 104 8.64 13.53 3.38
C GLY A 104 8.32 12.11 2.93
N ILE A 105 7.09 11.64 3.20
CA ILE A 105 6.60 10.34 2.70
C ILE A 105 6.69 10.29 1.17
N GLY A 106 6.17 11.33 0.49
CA GLY A 106 6.19 11.40 -0.97
C GLY A 106 7.60 11.52 -1.56
N GLU A 107 8.55 12.14 -0.86
CA GLU A 107 9.95 12.21 -1.28
C GLU A 107 10.68 10.88 -1.10
N VAL A 108 10.51 10.22 0.05
CA VAL A 108 11.11 8.92 0.33
C VAL A 108 10.56 7.86 -0.62
N SER A 109 9.24 7.80 -0.84
CA SER A 109 8.63 6.86 -1.78
C SER A 109 9.18 7.02 -3.20
N ARG A 110 9.37 8.26 -3.68
CA ARG A 110 9.98 8.51 -4.99
C ARG A 110 11.43 8.02 -5.06
N ALA A 111 12.23 8.33 -4.03
CA ALA A 111 13.62 7.86 -3.98
C ALA A 111 13.72 6.33 -3.99
N VAL A 112 12.79 5.64 -3.30
CA VAL A 112 12.70 4.17 -3.32
C VAL A 112 12.33 3.66 -4.72
N ASN A 113 11.32 4.24 -5.37
CA ASN A 113 10.89 3.83 -6.71
C ASN A 113 11.96 4.11 -7.78
N GLU A 114 12.79 5.15 -7.57
CA GLU A 114 13.95 5.48 -8.43
C GLU A 114 15.18 4.57 -8.15
N GLY A 115 15.12 3.71 -7.14
CA GLY A 115 16.23 2.85 -6.73
C GLY A 115 17.36 3.58 -5.98
N ASP A 116 17.13 4.83 -5.56
CA ASP A 116 18.10 5.64 -4.82
C ASP A 116 17.95 5.43 -3.30
N SER A 117 18.46 4.29 -2.83
CA SER A 117 18.42 3.92 -1.41
C SER A 117 19.17 4.91 -0.52
N SER A 118 20.26 5.49 -1.02
CA SER A 118 21.09 6.44 -0.27
C SER A 118 20.32 7.72 0.03
N ARG A 119 19.63 8.26 -0.98
CA ARG A 119 18.74 9.41 -0.82
C ARG A 119 17.55 9.08 0.08
N ALA A 120 16.92 7.92 -0.09
CA ALA A 120 15.79 7.51 0.75
C ALA A 120 16.18 7.48 2.25
N ILE A 121 17.33 6.88 2.58
CA ILE A 121 17.83 6.83 3.96
C ILE A 121 18.23 8.22 4.46
N SER A 122 18.87 9.04 3.63
CA SER A 122 19.24 10.42 3.98
C SER A 122 18.02 11.26 4.35
N LEU A 123 16.94 11.18 3.55
CA LEU A 123 15.68 11.87 3.80
C LEU A 123 14.99 11.41 5.10
N LEU A 124 15.04 10.11 5.40
CA LEU A 124 14.49 9.58 6.66
C LEU A 124 15.27 10.09 7.88
N LYS A 125 16.59 10.27 7.75
CA LYS A 125 17.49 10.68 8.85
C LYS A 125 17.66 12.18 8.99
N SER A 126 17.32 12.97 7.96
CA SER A 126 17.55 14.42 7.96
C SER A 126 16.72 15.17 9.00
N GLY A 127 15.57 14.62 9.39
CA GLY A 127 14.58 15.33 10.21
C GLY A 127 14.00 16.57 9.53
N SER A 128 14.16 16.70 8.20
CA SER A 128 13.76 17.89 7.44
C SER A 128 12.26 17.98 7.18
N HIS A 129 11.51 16.91 7.46
CA HIS A 129 10.07 16.84 7.26
C HIS A 129 9.37 16.46 8.56
N GLY A 130 8.21 17.04 8.83
CA GLY A 130 7.44 16.78 10.05
C GLY A 130 6.60 15.50 10.02
N ASP A 131 6.54 14.80 8.88
CA ASP A 131 5.72 13.60 8.65
C ASP A 131 6.53 12.29 8.59
N ILE A 132 7.86 12.35 8.73
CA ILE A 132 8.75 11.19 8.78
C ILE A 132 9.78 11.34 9.89
N GLU A 133 10.17 10.22 10.49
CA GLU A 133 11.19 10.19 11.53
C GLU A 133 11.91 8.85 11.49
N TRP A 134 13.24 8.87 11.41
CA TRP A 134 14.07 7.68 11.58
C TRP A 134 14.45 7.50 13.05
N ARG A 135 14.21 6.31 13.59
CA ARG A 135 14.70 5.90 14.92
C ARG A 135 15.54 4.64 14.80
N GLU A 136 16.70 4.65 15.46
CA GLU A 136 17.49 3.44 15.62
C GLU A 136 16.80 2.49 16.59
N LEU A 137 16.66 1.23 16.17
CA LEU A 137 16.05 0.21 17.01
C LEU A 137 17.08 -0.30 18.02
N PRO A 138 16.76 -0.30 19.31
CA PRO A 138 17.62 -0.89 20.32
C PRO A 138 17.55 -2.41 20.23
N GLY A 139 18.37 -3.10 21.03
CA GLY A 139 18.23 -4.54 21.21
C GLY A 139 16.83 -4.94 21.70
N PRO A 140 16.39 -6.19 21.46
CA PRO A 140 15.00 -6.61 21.68
C PRO A 140 14.47 -6.37 23.09
N GLU A 141 15.33 -6.51 24.10
CA GLU A 141 15.02 -6.29 25.53
C GLU A 141 14.57 -4.85 25.83
N ALA A 142 15.11 -3.86 25.10
CA ALA A 142 14.82 -2.44 25.31
C ALA A 142 13.74 -1.90 24.36
N LEU A 143 13.26 -2.74 23.41
CA LEU A 143 12.24 -2.37 22.44
C LEU A 143 10.90 -1.97 23.10
N PRO A 144 10.40 -2.65 24.15
CA PRO A 144 9.15 -2.26 24.79
C PRO A 144 9.18 -0.82 25.33
N SER A 145 10.28 -0.45 25.98
CA SER A 145 10.48 0.89 26.54
C SER A 145 10.48 1.97 25.47
N LEU A 146 11.10 1.71 24.31
CA LEU A 146 11.13 2.67 23.20
C LEU A 146 9.74 2.87 22.56
N LEU A 147 8.97 1.81 22.42
CA LEU A 147 7.67 1.85 21.73
C LEU A 147 6.50 2.25 22.63
N LYS A 148 6.70 2.21 23.96
CA LYS A 148 5.66 2.40 24.98
C LYS A 148 4.77 3.63 24.72
N GLU A 149 5.39 4.80 24.61
CA GLU A 149 4.69 6.07 24.42
C GLU A 149 3.81 6.03 23.16
N ARG A 150 4.38 5.67 22.01
CA ARG A 150 3.65 5.60 20.74
C ARG A 150 2.54 4.55 20.72
N ILE A 151 2.75 3.40 21.38
CA ILE A 151 1.74 2.34 21.46
C ILE A 151 0.55 2.81 22.31
N VAL A 152 0.82 3.46 23.45
CA VAL A 152 -0.23 3.99 24.32
C VAL A 152 -1.00 5.11 23.64
N GLU A 153 -0.30 6.05 23.01
CA GLU A 153 -0.92 7.15 22.26
C GLU A 153 -1.73 6.64 21.06
N GLY A 154 -1.20 5.65 20.35
CA GLY A 154 -1.81 5.13 19.13
C GLY A 154 -3.02 4.21 19.37
N PHE A 155 -2.91 3.28 20.33
CA PHE A 155 -3.93 2.25 20.57
C PHE A 155 -4.77 2.50 21.83
N GLY A 156 -4.27 3.28 22.79
CA GLY A 156 -5.01 3.60 24.01
C GLY A 156 -6.40 4.21 23.77
N PRO A 157 -6.57 5.16 22.83
CA PRO A 157 -7.88 5.74 22.50
C PRO A 157 -8.90 4.70 22.04
N CYS A 158 -8.52 3.79 21.12
CA CYS A 158 -9.48 2.79 20.59
C CYS A 158 -9.92 1.79 21.67
N LEU A 159 -9.08 1.49 22.66
CA LEU A 159 -9.41 0.59 23.76
C LEU A 159 -10.31 1.22 24.84
N LYS A 160 -10.36 2.56 24.89
CA LYS A 160 -11.27 3.31 25.78
C LYS A 160 -12.62 3.61 25.11
N GLU A 161 -12.68 3.52 23.79
CA GLU A 161 -13.90 3.74 23.03
C GLU A 161 -14.89 2.58 23.23
N SER A 162 -16.17 2.93 23.25
CA SER A 162 -17.29 2.01 23.44
C SER A 162 -18.10 1.77 22.18
N ASP A 163 -18.14 2.77 21.28
CA ASP A 163 -18.81 2.64 19.99
C ASP A 163 -17.97 1.80 19.02
N PRO A 164 -18.48 0.68 18.48
CA PRO A 164 -17.71 -0.18 17.58
C PRO A 164 -17.16 0.53 16.34
N SER A 165 -17.90 1.48 15.78
CA SER A 165 -17.43 2.26 14.62
C SER A 165 -16.29 3.20 15.01
N GLY A 166 -16.42 3.90 16.13
CA GLY A 166 -15.35 4.73 16.69
C GLY A 166 -14.09 3.93 17.06
N VAL A 167 -14.25 2.73 17.62
CA VAL A 167 -13.14 1.80 17.90
C VAL A 167 -12.35 1.49 16.62
N LEU A 168 -13.04 1.10 15.55
CA LEU A 168 -12.40 0.77 14.27
C LEU A 168 -11.76 1.99 13.60
N GLU A 169 -12.41 3.15 13.67
CA GLU A 169 -11.84 4.39 13.12
C GLU A 169 -10.52 4.74 13.82
N LEU A 170 -10.51 4.74 15.15
CA LEU A 170 -9.31 5.02 15.94
C LEU A 170 -8.22 3.98 15.70
N PHE A 171 -8.59 2.70 15.65
CA PHE A 171 -7.64 1.62 15.38
C PHE A 171 -6.99 1.72 13.99
N ASN A 172 -7.71 2.26 13.00
CA ASN A 172 -7.18 2.47 11.65
C ASN A 172 -6.18 3.63 11.54
N ARG A 173 -6.03 4.47 12.57
CA ARG A 173 -5.09 5.61 12.55
C ARG A 173 -3.63 5.19 12.72
N VAL A 174 -3.37 4.03 13.31
CA VAL A 174 -2.00 3.57 13.61
C VAL A 174 -1.81 2.14 13.16
N ARG A 175 -0.70 1.89 12.45
CA ARG A 175 -0.29 0.57 12.00
C ARG A 175 1.19 0.36 12.26
N ILE A 176 1.55 -0.86 12.68
CA ILE A 176 2.93 -1.30 12.79
C ILE A 176 3.18 -2.31 11.67
N LEU A 177 4.17 -2.04 10.83
CA LEU A 177 4.53 -2.88 9.68
C LEU A 177 5.89 -3.52 9.93
N CYS A 178 6.00 -4.81 9.66
CA CYS A 178 7.22 -5.58 9.83
C CYS A 178 7.53 -6.29 8.52
N ALA A 179 8.80 -6.32 8.11
CA ALA A 179 9.22 -7.04 6.91
C ALA A 179 9.17 -8.57 7.10
N VAL A 180 9.28 -9.05 8.33
CA VAL A 180 9.34 -10.48 8.66
C VAL A 180 8.24 -10.90 9.63
N ARG A 181 7.81 -12.16 9.52
CA ARG A 181 6.77 -12.75 10.37
C ARG A 181 7.30 -13.15 11.75
N GLU A 182 8.48 -13.76 11.77
CA GLU A 182 9.13 -14.31 12.96
C GLU A 182 10.42 -13.55 13.31
N GLY A 183 11.00 -13.86 14.46
CA GLY A 183 12.21 -13.19 14.98
C GLY A 183 11.90 -12.02 15.91
N PRO A 184 12.92 -11.40 16.51
CA PRO A 184 12.76 -10.40 17.57
C PRO A 184 12.03 -9.13 17.12
N TYR A 185 12.11 -8.79 15.83
CA TYR A 185 11.43 -7.63 15.22
C TYR A 185 10.31 -8.04 14.26
N GLY A 186 9.88 -9.31 14.32
CA GLY A 186 8.80 -9.83 13.48
C GLY A 186 7.42 -9.59 14.06
N VAL A 187 6.39 -9.76 13.22
CA VAL A 187 4.98 -9.55 13.57
C VAL A 187 4.58 -10.28 14.86
N ILE A 188 4.99 -11.55 15.03
CA ILE A 188 4.60 -12.35 16.20
C ILE A 188 5.13 -11.74 17.49
N SER A 189 6.42 -11.39 17.52
CA SER A 189 7.08 -10.81 18.70
C SER A 189 6.54 -9.42 19.01
N LEU A 190 6.34 -8.59 17.99
CA LEU A 190 5.82 -7.22 18.18
C LEU A 190 4.38 -7.20 18.69
N ASN A 191 3.53 -8.13 18.25
CA ASN A 191 2.19 -8.26 18.84
C ASN A 191 2.25 -8.55 20.34
N LEU A 192 3.17 -9.43 20.79
CA LEU A 192 3.35 -9.72 22.21
C LEU A 192 3.89 -8.52 22.99
N VAL A 193 4.81 -7.74 22.40
CA VAL A 193 5.32 -6.49 23.00
C VAL A 193 4.19 -5.46 23.17
N VAL A 194 3.38 -5.24 22.12
CA VAL A 194 2.23 -4.33 22.17
C VAL A 194 1.21 -4.76 23.22
N GLU A 195 0.83 -6.05 23.23
CA GLU A 195 -0.07 -6.62 24.24
C GLU A 195 0.49 -6.44 25.67
N GLY A 196 1.79 -6.65 25.85
CA GLY A 196 2.49 -6.48 27.13
C GLY A 196 2.41 -5.06 27.66
N ILE A 197 2.78 -4.08 26.82
CA ILE A 197 2.75 -2.65 27.15
C ILE A 197 1.34 -2.20 27.53
N LEU A 198 0.34 -2.52 26.70
CA LEU A 198 -1.03 -2.10 26.95
C LEU A 198 -1.63 -2.74 28.22
N ARG A 199 -1.16 -3.92 28.60
CA ARG A 199 -1.52 -4.57 29.86
C ARG A 199 -0.86 -3.89 31.06
N GLU A 200 0.43 -3.59 30.98
CA GLU A 200 1.16 -2.87 32.04
C GLU A 200 0.56 -1.50 32.32
N GLU A 201 0.09 -0.82 31.28
CA GLU A 201 -0.60 0.47 31.35
C GLU A 201 -2.10 0.35 31.70
N GLY A 202 -2.60 -0.86 31.96
CA GLY A 202 -3.95 -1.11 32.44
C GLY A 202 -5.07 -1.01 31.39
N PHE A 203 -4.73 -0.89 30.10
CA PHE A 203 -5.71 -0.89 29.00
C PHE A 203 -6.27 -2.28 28.72
N LEU A 204 -5.46 -3.33 28.93
CA LEU A 204 -5.87 -4.72 28.69
C LEU A 204 -5.89 -5.52 29.99
N ARG A 205 -6.95 -6.30 30.18
CA ARG A 205 -7.03 -7.36 31.19
C ARG A 205 -7.13 -8.69 30.48
N ARG A 206 -6.09 -9.52 30.59
CA ARG A 206 -6.05 -10.79 29.86
C ARG A 206 -6.69 -11.90 30.69
N GLU A 207 -7.90 -12.30 30.33
CA GLU A 207 -8.58 -13.50 30.82
C GLU A 207 -8.58 -14.59 29.73
N GLY A 208 -7.40 -15.09 29.37
CA GLY A 208 -7.24 -16.14 28.35
C GLY A 208 -6.88 -15.64 26.96
N ARG A 209 -7.22 -16.43 25.92
CA ARG A 209 -6.86 -16.14 24.52
C ARG A 209 -7.65 -14.98 23.93
N TRP A 210 -8.92 -14.89 24.29
CA TRP A 210 -9.85 -13.85 23.85
C TRP A 210 -10.05 -12.85 24.97
N TYR A 211 -9.93 -11.58 24.65
CA TYR A 211 -10.15 -10.47 25.58
C TYR A 211 -10.73 -9.30 24.80
N ARG A 212 -11.55 -8.49 25.46
CA ARG A 212 -12.16 -7.30 24.84
C ARG A 212 -11.07 -6.36 24.31
N GLY A 213 -11.26 -5.88 23.09
CA GLY A 213 -10.33 -5.01 22.40
C GLY A 213 -9.20 -5.76 21.68
N ARG A 214 -9.25 -7.10 21.57
CA ARG A 214 -8.27 -7.84 20.75
C ARG A 214 -8.57 -7.64 19.26
N PRO A 215 -7.63 -7.10 18.47
CA PRO A 215 -7.79 -7.04 17.02
C PRO A 215 -7.68 -8.44 16.41
N VAL A 216 -8.48 -8.69 15.38
CA VAL A 216 -8.48 -9.94 14.61
C VAL A 216 -8.35 -9.65 13.13
N LEU A 217 -7.62 -10.50 12.42
CA LEU A 217 -7.49 -10.45 10.97
C LEU A 217 -8.19 -11.66 10.37
N ILE A 218 -9.07 -11.41 9.41
CA ILE A 218 -9.67 -12.46 8.59
C ILE A 218 -8.59 -12.97 7.62
N THR A 219 -8.36 -14.28 7.64
CA THR A 219 -7.29 -14.92 6.84
C THR A 219 -7.82 -15.66 5.61
N ARG A 220 -9.15 -15.77 5.47
CA ARG A 220 -9.85 -16.43 4.37
C ARG A 220 -11.21 -15.78 4.17
N ASN A 221 -11.65 -15.68 2.92
CA ASN A 221 -12.96 -15.12 2.59
C ASN A 221 -14.09 -15.98 3.19
N ASP A 222 -15.08 -15.32 3.80
CA ASP A 222 -16.37 -15.87 4.18
C ASP A 222 -17.47 -15.05 3.51
N TYR A 223 -18.03 -15.61 2.44
CA TYR A 223 -19.05 -14.93 1.64
C TYR A 223 -20.42 -14.84 2.33
N ASN A 224 -20.70 -15.70 3.32
CA ASN A 224 -21.96 -15.63 4.07
C ASN A 224 -21.96 -14.41 4.99
N LEU A 225 -20.84 -14.19 5.66
CA LEU A 225 -20.64 -13.03 6.54
C LEU A 225 -20.17 -11.77 5.78
N ARG A 226 -19.87 -11.90 4.48
CA ARG A 226 -19.29 -10.84 3.65
C ARG A 226 -17.99 -10.28 4.24
N LEU A 227 -17.17 -11.18 4.78
CA LEU A 227 -15.85 -10.89 5.31
C LEU A 227 -14.79 -11.41 4.34
N PHE A 228 -13.78 -10.59 4.07
CA PHE A 228 -12.73 -10.89 3.11
C PHE A 228 -11.38 -11.03 3.78
N ASN A 229 -10.48 -11.80 3.17
CA ASN A 229 -9.11 -11.94 3.64
C ASN A 229 -8.43 -10.55 3.69
N GLY A 230 -7.85 -10.20 4.83
CA GLY A 230 -7.31 -8.88 5.10
C GLY A 230 -8.22 -7.97 5.92
N ASP A 231 -9.52 -8.29 6.04
CA ASP A 231 -10.43 -7.52 6.88
C ASP A 231 -10.02 -7.61 8.35
N VAL A 232 -10.11 -6.48 9.04
CA VAL A 232 -9.75 -6.37 10.46
C VAL A 232 -11.01 -6.09 11.28
N GLY A 233 -11.14 -6.82 12.38
CA GLY A 233 -12.17 -6.59 13.39
C GLY A 233 -11.59 -6.42 14.78
N MET A 234 -12.44 -6.10 15.75
CA MET A 234 -12.11 -6.07 17.17
C MET A 234 -13.14 -6.86 17.96
N THR A 235 -12.70 -7.48 19.06
CA THR A 235 -13.52 -8.31 19.95
C THR A 235 -13.97 -7.60 21.22
#